data_AF-A0A7X3S7P8-F1
#
_entry.id   AF-A0A7X3S7P8-F1
#
_cell.length_a   1.000
_cell.length_b   1.000
_cell.length_c   1.000
_cell.angle_alpha   90.00
_cell.angle_beta   90.00
_cell.angle_gamma   90.00
#
_symmetry.space_group_name_H-M   'P 1'
#
loop_
_entity.id
_entity.type
_entity.pdbx_description
1 polymer ?
#
loop_
_entity_poly.entity_id
_entity_poly.type
_entity_poly.pdbx_seq_one_letter_code
_entity_poly.pdbx_strand_id
1 'polypeptide(L)'
;MDLSTLADALQTSEAARLMKSEPWLYPFVNFAHILAIALLFGAILPLDLRLMGLWRSIPLAELKRILVPISAFGLLLAISTGILMISVKASEYLAMPVMQAKLALVGLGILNALALRIVPAWRLLAQVDSRGTISRFRWAGFLSAAIWVAAIGCGRAIGYL
;
A
#
# COMPACT_ATOMS: atom_id res chain seq x y z
N MET A 1 13.20 -12.12 16.59
CA MET A 1 11.81 -12.39 16.97
C MET A 1 11.25 -13.33 15.92
N ASP A 2 10.80 -14.52 16.31
CA ASP A 2 10.23 -15.48 15.36
C ASP A 2 8.77 -15.08 15.04
N LEU A 3 8.25 -15.53 13.88
CA LEU A 3 6.91 -15.16 13.39
C LEU A 3 5.79 -15.60 14.34
N SER A 4 5.96 -16.74 15.02
CA SER A 4 5.05 -17.24 16.04
C SER A 4 5.04 -16.37 17.29
N THR A 5 6.21 -15.88 17.74
CA THR A 5 6.28 -14.94 18.87
C THR A 5 5.53 -13.64 18.55
N LEU A 6 5.68 -13.14 17.32
CA LEU A 6 4.97 -11.93 16.86
C LEU A 6 3.46 -12.17 16.79
N ALA A 7 3.04 -13.31 16.24
CA ALA A 7 1.64 -13.68 16.14
C ALA A 7 0.98 -13.75 17.53
N ASP A 8 1.64 -14.37 18.50
CA ASP A 8 1.14 -14.48 19.86
C ASP A 8 1.03 -13.11 20.54
N ALA A 9 2.05 -12.25 20.40
CA ALA A 9 2.04 -10.89 20.93
C ALA A 9 0.89 -10.04 20.35
N LEU A 10 0.62 -10.16 19.04
CA LEU A 10 -0.51 -9.47 18.40
C LEU A 10 -1.85 -10.00 18.90
N GLN A 11 -2.00 -11.31 19.04
CA GLN A 11 -3.28 -11.94 19.36
C GLN A 11 -3.70 -11.78 20.83
N THR A 12 -2.73 -11.65 21.72
CA THR A 12 -2.93 -11.41 23.15
C THR A 12 -2.98 -9.92 23.52
N SER A 13 -2.72 -9.03 22.55
CA SER A 13 -2.74 -7.59 22.75
C SER A 13 -4.10 -7.05 23.20
N GLU A 14 -4.09 -5.90 23.89
CA GLU A 14 -5.32 -5.22 24.29
C GLU A 14 -6.16 -4.78 23.08
N ALA A 15 -5.51 -4.35 22.00
CA ALA A 15 -6.17 -4.04 20.74
C ALA A 15 -6.94 -5.25 20.19
N ALA A 16 -6.34 -6.44 20.20
CA ALA A 16 -7.02 -7.66 19.77
C ALA A 16 -8.21 -8.02 20.67
N ARG A 17 -8.11 -7.77 21.99
CA ARG A 17 -9.24 -7.97 22.91
C ARG A 17 -10.39 -7.02 22.60
N LEU A 18 -10.12 -5.73 22.43
CA LEU A 18 -11.13 -4.72 22.08
C LEU A 18 -11.81 -5.03 20.74
N MET A 19 -11.03 -5.44 19.73
CA MET A 19 -11.54 -5.85 18.42
C MET A 19 -12.48 -7.06 18.50
N LYS A 20 -12.30 -7.93 19.50
CA LYS A 20 -13.15 -9.12 19.74
C LYS A 20 -14.37 -8.80 20.62
N SER A 21 -14.25 -7.88 21.56
CA SER A 21 -15.32 -7.56 22.51
C SER A 21 -16.35 -6.59 21.95
N GLU A 22 -15.93 -5.65 21.09
CA GLU A 22 -16.80 -4.62 20.52
C GLU A 22 -17.29 -5.00 19.11
N PRO A 23 -18.60 -5.34 18.94
CA PRO A 23 -19.11 -5.88 17.67
C PRO A 23 -18.96 -4.94 16.47
N TRP A 24 -18.95 -3.63 16.70
CA TRP A 24 -18.87 -2.61 15.65
C TRP A 24 -17.43 -2.17 15.33
N LEU A 25 -16.47 -2.47 16.20
CA LEU A 25 -15.11 -2.00 16.03
C LEU A 25 -14.44 -2.68 14.83
N TYR A 26 -14.57 -4.00 14.68
CA TYR A 26 -14.03 -4.71 13.53
C TYR A 26 -14.62 -4.24 12.19
N PRO A 27 -15.97 -4.13 12.02
CA PRO A 27 -16.56 -3.53 10.83
C PRO A 27 -16.05 -2.11 10.51
N PHE A 28 -15.90 -1.26 11.53
CA PHE A 28 -15.41 0.11 11.33
C PHE A 28 -13.94 0.14 10.89
N VAL A 29 -13.07 -0.68 11.51
CA VAL A 29 -11.67 -0.83 11.11
C VAL A 29 -11.57 -1.39 9.69
N ASN A 30 -12.41 -2.36 9.32
CA ASN A 30 -12.47 -2.89 7.98
C ASN A 30 -12.92 -1.83 6.95
N PHE A 31 -13.93 -1.02 7.27
CA PHE A 31 -14.33 0.11 6.44
C PHE A 31 -13.19 1.13 6.26
N ALA A 32 -12.52 1.50 7.36
CA ALA A 32 -11.36 2.38 7.32
C ALA A 32 -10.21 1.79 6.48
N HIS A 33 -10.00 0.47 6.53
CA HIS A 33 -9.00 -0.22 5.70
C HIS A 33 -9.34 -0.11 4.20
N ILE A 34 -10.60 -0.30 3.82
CA ILE A 34 -11.05 -0.14 2.43
C ILE A 34 -10.85 1.30 1.95
N LEU A 35 -11.21 2.29 2.78
CA LEU A 35 -10.98 3.70 2.47
C LEU A 35 -9.49 4.01 2.32
N ALA A 36 -8.64 3.44 3.17
CA ALA A 36 -7.19 3.57 3.09
C ALA A 36 -6.62 2.99 1.80
N ILE A 37 -7.10 1.81 1.38
CA ILE A 37 -6.75 1.19 0.08
C ILE A 37 -7.20 2.08 -1.07
N ALA A 38 -8.41 2.65 -0.99
CA ALA A 38 -8.93 3.55 -2.03
C ALA A 38 -8.07 4.83 -2.16
N LEU A 39 -7.67 5.43 -1.04
CA LEU A 39 -6.74 6.58 -1.03
C LEU A 39 -5.37 6.20 -1.59
N LEU A 40 -4.82 5.07 -1.15
CA LEU A 40 -3.53 4.56 -1.56
C LEU A 40 -3.50 4.29 -3.07
N PHE A 41 -4.34 3.38 -3.53
CA PHE A 41 -4.37 2.93 -4.91
C PHE A 41 -4.90 4.01 -5.85
N GLY A 42 -5.90 4.77 -5.41
CA GLY A 42 -6.44 5.92 -6.16
C GLY A 42 -5.42 7.03 -6.38
N ALA A 43 -4.40 7.16 -5.51
CA ALA A 43 -3.30 8.08 -5.73
C ALA A 43 -2.13 7.47 -6.51
N ILE A 44 -1.82 6.20 -6.28
CA ILE A 44 -0.70 5.51 -6.96
C ILE A 44 -1.02 5.28 -8.44
N LEU A 45 -2.20 4.77 -8.78
CA LEU A 45 -2.51 4.37 -10.16
C LEU A 45 -2.42 5.54 -11.16
N PRO A 46 -2.99 6.75 -10.90
CA PRO A 46 -2.84 7.87 -11.82
C PRO A 46 -1.38 8.33 -11.97
N LEU A 47 -0.61 8.30 -10.87
CA LEU A 47 0.81 8.63 -10.92
C LEU A 47 1.58 7.62 -11.78
N ASP A 48 1.35 6.33 -11.60
CA ASP A 48 2.01 5.25 -12.34
C ASP A 48 1.65 5.28 -13.83
N LEU A 49 0.38 5.51 -14.18
CA LEU A 49 -0.07 5.69 -15.56
C LEU A 49 0.61 6.91 -16.20
N ARG A 50 0.79 8.00 -15.45
CA ARG A 50 1.55 9.17 -15.91
C ARG A 50 3.01 8.83 -16.17
N LEU A 51 3.66 8.00 -15.33
CA LEU A 51 5.03 7.51 -15.56
C LEU A 51 5.13 6.61 -16.80
N MET A 52 4.10 5.80 -17.05
CA MET A 52 3.94 5.00 -18.27
C MET A 52 3.62 5.84 -19.51
N GLY A 53 3.48 7.15 -19.37
CA GLY A 53 3.33 8.10 -20.46
C GLY A 53 1.89 8.35 -20.92
N LEU A 54 0.88 8.07 -20.09
CA LEU A 54 -0.45 8.66 -20.26
C LEU A 54 -0.42 10.13 -19.79
N TRP A 55 -1.36 10.96 -20.25
CA TRP A 55 -1.51 12.37 -19.86
C TRP A 55 -0.20 13.19 -19.86
N ARG A 56 0.63 13.02 -20.91
CA ARG A 56 1.97 13.63 -21.02
C ARG A 56 1.97 15.16 -20.93
N SER A 57 0.85 15.81 -21.23
CA SER A 57 0.64 17.25 -21.12
C SER A 57 0.56 17.73 -19.66
N ILE A 58 0.18 16.86 -18.72
CA ILE A 58 0.12 17.17 -17.30
C ILE A 58 1.54 17.08 -16.72
N PRO A 59 2.06 18.12 -16.03
CA PRO A 59 3.37 18.06 -15.40
C PRO A 59 3.43 16.97 -14.32
N LEU A 60 4.40 16.05 -14.43
CA LEU A 60 4.57 14.97 -13.45
C LEU A 60 4.88 15.51 -12.04
N ALA A 61 5.54 16.67 -11.94
CA ALA A 61 5.86 17.30 -10.66
C ALA A 61 4.61 17.71 -9.86
N GLU A 62 3.56 18.18 -10.55
CA GLU A 62 2.31 18.60 -9.91
C GLU A 62 1.52 17.39 -9.38
N LEU A 63 1.42 16.33 -10.19
CA LEU A 63 0.82 15.07 -9.76
C LEU A 63 1.58 14.47 -8.58
N LYS A 64 2.91 14.43 -8.66
CA LYS A 64 3.77 13.99 -7.54
C LYS A 64 3.46 14.76 -6.26
N ARG A 65 3.34 16.09 -6.33
CA ARG A 65 3.12 16.95 -5.15
C ARG A 65 1.84 16.60 -4.39
N ILE A 66 0.79 16.18 -5.10
CA ILE A 66 -0.53 15.89 -4.54
C ILE A 66 -0.67 14.41 -4.20
N LEU A 67 -0.35 13.53 -5.15
CA LEU A 67 -0.65 12.10 -5.05
C LEU A 67 0.32 11.37 -4.12
N VAL A 68 1.58 11.79 -4.02
CA VAL A 68 2.57 11.10 -3.18
C VAL A 68 2.28 11.24 -1.67
N PRO A 69 1.89 12.42 -1.14
CA PRO A 69 1.45 12.52 0.25
C PRO A 69 0.16 11.72 0.52
N ILE A 70 -0.81 11.76 -0.40
CA ILE A 70 -2.07 11.02 -0.27
C ILE A 70 -1.80 9.51 -0.22
N SER A 71 -0.96 8.99 -1.12
CA SER A 71 -0.60 7.58 -1.12
C SER A 71 0.17 7.19 0.14
N ALA A 72 1.07 8.04 0.64
CA ALA A 72 1.77 7.78 1.90
C ALA A 72 0.81 7.72 3.10
N PHE A 73 -0.16 8.64 3.18
CA PHE A 73 -1.19 8.62 4.21
C PHE A 73 -2.08 7.37 4.11
N GLY A 74 -2.56 7.04 2.91
CA GLY A 74 -3.34 5.84 2.65
C GLY A 74 -2.59 4.57 3.02
N LEU A 75 -1.29 4.50 2.72
CA LEU A 75 -0.43 3.37 3.10
C LEU A 75 -0.32 3.21 4.62
N LEU A 76 -0.02 4.30 5.34
CA LEU A 76 0.10 4.26 6.79
C LEU A 76 -1.22 3.81 7.44
N LEU A 77 -2.34 4.38 6.99
CA LEU A 77 -3.66 4.00 7.49
C LEU A 77 -3.99 2.52 7.17
N ALA A 78 -3.65 2.04 5.97
CA ALA A 78 -3.87 0.66 5.56
C ALA A 78 -3.02 -0.32 6.39
N ILE A 79 -1.77 0.02 6.68
CA ILE A 79 -0.89 -0.79 7.54
C ILE A 79 -1.46 -0.85 8.96
N SER A 80 -1.81 0.30 9.55
CA SER A 80 -2.37 0.35 10.91
C SER A 80 -3.65 -0.46 11.05
N THR A 81 -4.62 -0.25 10.15
CA THR A 81 -5.88 -0.99 10.14
C THR A 81 -5.69 -2.47 9.82
N GLY A 82 -4.77 -2.81 8.91
CA GLY A 82 -4.42 -4.20 8.58
C GLY A 82 -3.81 -4.96 9.76
N ILE A 83 -2.94 -4.31 10.54
CA ILE A 83 -2.38 -4.89 11.78
C ILE A 83 -3.49 -5.16 12.79
N LEU A 84 -4.42 -4.22 12.98
CA LEU A 84 -5.57 -4.41 13.86
C LEU A 84 -6.44 -5.59 13.42
N MET A 85 -6.73 -5.73 12.12
CA MET A 85 -7.50 -6.86 11.60
C MET A 85 -6.78 -8.20 11.80
N ILE A 86 -5.47 -8.26 11.51
CA ILE A 86 -4.64 -9.45 11.70
C ILE A 86 -4.61 -9.85 13.19
N SER A 87 -4.53 -8.88 14.10
CA SER A 87 -4.42 -9.13 15.54
C SER A 87 -5.55 -10.01 16.11
N VAL A 88 -6.73 -10.05 15.49
CA VAL A 88 -7.84 -10.88 15.98
C VAL A 88 -7.49 -12.38 15.94
N LYS A 89 -6.82 -12.83 14.88
CA LYS A 89 -6.45 -14.23 14.62
C LYS A 89 -5.06 -14.29 13.95
N ALA A 90 -4.07 -13.70 14.61
CA ALA A 90 -2.78 -13.44 13.99
C ALA A 90 -2.05 -14.73 13.56
N SER A 91 -2.13 -15.80 14.35
CA SER A 91 -1.50 -17.08 14.01
C SER A 91 -2.10 -17.71 12.75
N GLU A 92 -3.43 -17.66 12.62
CA GLU A 92 -4.17 -18.15 11.45
C GLU A 92 -3.81 -17.33 10.21
N TYR A 93 -3.92 -16.00 10.28
CA TYR A 93 -3.65 -15.13 9.14
C TYR A 93 -2.19 -15.18 8.68
N LEU A 94 -1.21 -15.18 9.59
CA LEU A 94 0.21 -15.19 9.21
C LEU A 94 0.67 -16.54 8.67
N ALA A 95 -0.03 -17.64 8.98
CA ALA A 95 0.22 -18.95 8.40
C ALA A 95 -0.31 -19.08 6.96
N MET A 96 -1.26 -18.24 6.54
CA MET A 96 -1.84 -18.30 5.20
C MET A 96 -0.82 -17.85 4.13
N PRO A 97 -0.52 -18.69 3.11
CA PRO A 97 0.41 -18.31 2.04
C PRO A 97 -0.02 -17.05 1.28
N VAL A 98 -1.33 -16.85 1.09
CA VAL A 98 -1.87 -15.65 0.43
C VAL A 98 -1.64 -14.36 1.23
N MET A 99 -1.63 -14.45 2.57
CA MET A 99 -1.31 -13.31 3.44
C MET A 99 0.18 -12.99 3.36
N GLN A 100 1.04 -14.01 3.40
CA GLN A 100 2.49 -13.83 3.25
C GLN A 100 2.84 -13.20 1.89
N ALA A 101 2.21 -13.67 0.81
CA ALA A 101 2.33 -13.08 -0.52
C ALA A 101 1.87 -11.60 -0.53
N LYS A 102 0.73 -11.29 0.10
CA LYS A 102 0.24 -9.90 0.24
C LYS A 102 1.28 -9.02 0.95
N LEU A 103 1.83 -9.46 2.07
CA LEU A 103 2.83 -8.71 2.83
C LEU A 103 4.13 -8.51 2.04
N ALA A 104 4.58 -9.54 1.32
CA ALA A 104 5.74 -9.44 0.42
C ALA A 104 5.50 -8.42 -0.70
N LEU A 105 4.32 -8.45 -1.34
CA LEU A 105 3.94 -7.49 -2.37
C LEU A 105 3.88 -6.06 -1.82
N VAL A 106 3.29 -5.84 -0.64
CA VAL A 106 3.30 -4.52 0.01
C VAL A 106 4.74 -4.05 0.27
N GLY A 107 5.61 -4.93 0.77
CA GLY A 107 7.03 -4.64 0.95
C GLY A 107 7.72 -4.23 -0.36
N LEU A 108 7.50 -4.99 -1.44
CA LEU A 108 8.03 -4.68 -2.78
C LEU A 108 7.49 -3.34 -3.32
N GLY A 109 6.21 -3.04 -3.10
CA GLY A 109 5.60 -1.76 -3.50
C GLY A 109 6.24 -0.57 -2.78
N ILE A 110 6.50 -0.72 -1.48
CA ILE A 110 7.22 0.28 -0.67
C ILE A 110 8.65 0.46 -1.19
N LEU A 111 9.38 -0.64 -1.40
CA LEU A 111 10.75 -0.60 -1.91
C LEU A 111 10.83 0.07 -3.29
N ASN A 112 9.90 -0.23 -4.19
CA ASN A 112 9.82 0.43 -5.50
C ASN A 112 9.59 1.94 -5.37
N ALA A 113 8.69 2.37 -4.49
CA ALA A 113 8.44 3.79 -4.22
C ALA A 113 9.67 4.50 -3.59
N LEU A 114 10.38 3.83 -2.69
CA LEU A 114 11.61 4.37 -2.08
C LEU A 114 12.74 4.46 -3.10
N ALA A 115 12.91 3.45 -3.96
CA ALA A 115 13.90 3.45 -5.04
C ALA A 115 13.72 4.67 -5.95
N LEU A 116 12.48 4.99 -6.34
CA LEU A 116 12.17 6.21 -7.10
C LEU A 116 12.60 7.48 -6.37
N ARG A 117 12.40 7.57 -5.05
CA ARG A 117 12.76 8.76 -4.25
C ARG A 117 14.27 8.96 -4.11
N ILE A 118 15.08 7.92 -4.25
CA ILE A 118 16.54 8.00 -4.17
C ILE A 118 17.12 8.57 -5.46
N VAL A 119 16.48 8.34 -6.61
CA VAL A 119 16.95 8.84 -7.91
C VAL A 119 16.94 10.38 -7.93
N PRO A 120 18.09 11.04 -8.19
CA PRO A 120 18.18 12.52 -8.21
C PRO A 120 17.17 13.16 -9.16
N ALA A 121 16.96 12.56 -10.33
CA ALA A 121 16.00 13.02 -11.31
C ALA A 121 14.55 13.06 -10.78
N TRP A 122 14.18 12.21 -9.82
CA TRP A 122 12.87 12.26 -9.17
C TRP A 122 12.78 13.45 -8.21
N ARG A 123 13.86 13.76 -7.50
CA ARG A 123 13.93 14.89 -6.54
C ARG A 123 13.88 16.24 -7.27
N LEU A 124 14.55 16.32 -8.41
CA LEU A 124 14.67 17.53 -9.23
C LEU A 124 13.46 17.79 -10.14
N LEU A 125 12.41 16.96 -10.11
CA LEU A 125 11.22 17.13 -10.96
C LEU A 125 10.57 18.51 -10.84
N ALA A 126 10.63 19.15 -9.67
CA ALA A 126 10.07 20.49 -9.45
C ALA A 126 10.91 21.62 -10.08
N GLN A 127 12.13 21.34 -10.51
CA GLN A 127 13.07 22.32 -11.06
C GLN A 127 13.17 22.27 -12.59
N VAL A 128 12.42 21.36 -13.24
CA VAL A 128 12.46 21.14 -14.69
C VAL A 128 11.04 21.08 -15.25
N ASP A 129 10.88 21.34 -16.56
CA ASP A 129 9.63 20.99 -17.22
C ASP A 129 9.48 19.46 -17.20
N SER A 130 8.48 19.00 -16.46
CA SER A 130 8.19 17.58 -16.24
C SER A 130 7.07 17.07 -17.15
N ARG A 131 6.74 17.81 -18.21
CA ARG A 131 5.90 17.36 -19.32
C ARG A 131 6.64 16.36 -20.21
N GLY A 132 5.89 15.63 -21.03
CA GLY A 132 6.43 14.59 -21.90
C GLY A 132 6.66 13.25 -21.18
N THR A 133 7.41 12.35 -21.84
CA THR A 133 7.70 11.01 -21.32
C THR A 133 9.12 10.94 -20.79
N ILE A 134 9.27 10.49 -19.55
CA ILE A 134 10.57 10.23 -18.94
C ILE A 134 10.77 8.71 -18.97
N SER A 135 11.39 8.19 -20.04
CA SER A 135 11.44 6.74 -20.33
C SER A 135 11.96 5.90 -19.16
N ARG A 136 12.94 6.41 -18.41
CA ARG A 136 13.53 5.77 -17.21
C ARG A 136 12.53 5.42 -16.10
N PHE A 137 11.36 6.04 -16.05
CA PHE A 137 10.37 5.79 -14.99
C PHE A 137 9.20 4.90 -15.43
N ARG A 138 9.10 4.57 -16.73
CA ARG A 138 7.99 3.77 -17.27
C ARG A 138 7.87 2.41 -16.58
N TRP A 139 8.99 1.73 -16.44
CA TRP A 139 9.05 0.41 -15.80
C TRP A 139 8.71 0.47 -14.31
N ALA A 140 9.13 1.51 -13.61
CA ALA A 140 8.81 1.68 -12.20
C ALA A 140 7.31 1.89 -11.97
N GLY A 141 6.63 2.64 -12.86
CA GLY A 141 5.18 2.81 -12.83
C GLY A 141 4.44 1.51 -13.15
N PHE A 142 4.86 0.78 -14.19
CA PHE A 142 4.26 -0.51 -14.53
C PHE A 142 4.40 -1.54 -13.40
N LEU A 143 5.61 -1.68 -12.85
CA LEU A 143 5.88 -2.61 -11.75
C LEU A 143 5.07 -2.25 -10.50
N SER A 144 5.00 -0.96 -10.16
CA SER A 144 4.16 -0.46 -9.06
C SER A 144 2.70 -0.85 -9.26
N ALA A 145 2.10 -0.52 -10.40
CA ALA A 145 0.70 -0.83 -10.69
C ALA A 145 0.41 -2.34 -10.60
N ALA A 146 1.28 -3.17 -11.17
CA ALA A 146 1.14 -4.63 -11.10
C ALA A 146 1.21 -5.15 -9.66
N ILE A 147 2.17 -4.67 -8.86
CA ILE A 147 2.32 -5.04 -7.45
C ILE A 147 1.07 -4.69 -6.65
N TRP A 148 0.56 -3.46 -6.78
CA TRP A 148 -0.60 -3.02 -6.01
C TRP A 148 -1.89 -3.73 -6.41
N VAL A 149 -2.09 -3.98 -7.70
CA VAL A 149 -3.22 -4.80 -8.18
C VAL A 149 -3.15 -6.22 -7.60
N ALA A 150 -1.97 -6.84 -7.62
CA ALA A 150 -1.77 -8.16 -7.02
C ALA A 150 -2.01 -8.15 -5.50
N ALA A 151 -1.52 -7.14 -4.78
CA ALA A 151 -1.72 -7.02 -3.33
C ALA A 151 -3.20 -6.85 -2.95
N ILE A 152 -3.96 -6.07 -3.74
CA ILE A 152 -5.42 -5.92 -3.58
C ILE A 152 -6.12 -7.26 -3.88
N GLY A 153 -5.70 -7.96 -4.93
CA GLY A 153 -6.19 -9.30 -5.27
C GLY A 153 -6.00 -10.30 -4.13
N CYS A 154 -4.79 -10.39 -3.56
CA CYS A 154 -4.52 -11.21 -2.37
C CYS A 154 -5.40 -10.79 -1.18
N GLY A 155 -5.58 -9.49 -0.98
CA GLY A 155 -6.49 -8.95 0.04
C GLY A 155 -7.92 -9.49 -0.09
N ARG A 156 -8.45 -9.52 -1.30
CA ARG A 156 -9.81 -10.03 -1.55
C ARG A 156 -9.89 -11.56 -1.40
N ALA A 157 -8.85 -12.27 -1.82
CA ALA A 157 -8.76 -13.73 -1.74
C ALA A 157 -8.75 -14.25 -0.29
N ILE A 158 -8.12 -13.54 0.65
CA ILE A 158 -8.16 -13.88 2.10
C ILE A 158 -9.59 -13.97 2.64
N GLY A 159 -10.55 -13.23 2.08
CA GLY A 159 -11.94 -13.31 2.50
C GLY A 159 -12.71 -14.52 1.97
N TYR A 160 -12.08 -15.37 1.14
CA TYR A 160 -12.70 -16.54 0.52
C TYR A 160 -12.00 -17.87 0.85
N LEU A 161 -10.75 -17.80 1.31
CA LEU A 161 -9.90 -18.94 1.68
C LEU A 161 -9.82 -19.06 3.20
#